data_AF-A0A838VW64-F1
#
_entry.id   AF-A0A838VW64-F1
#
_cell.length_a   1.000
_cell.length_b   1.000
_cell.length_c   1.000
_cell.angle_alpha   90.00
_cell.angle_beta   90.00
_cell.angle_gamma   90.00
#
_symmetry.space_group_name_H-M   'P 1'
#
loop_
_entity.id
_entity.type
_entity.pdbx_description
1 polymer ?
#
loop_
_entity_poly.entity_id
_entity_poly.type
_entity_poly.pdbx_seq_one_letter_code
_entity_poly.pdbx_strand_id
1 'polypeptide(L)'
;MKKIIFAIACASIITNGIYAKPRTHKEAVQGPQLFIKTVKNDTPFNILMVDRLASDPKTNSITIIAGQKVAVNFQANRQHAVSIRGSMSETMARYAQYTFIKLDTDGKPMANQEVYLNLNTAPGGVDNGSGIISGIRGTRVLNFYVAGQNGGCSMETGPFKNSVCKQVEFDLRLSISEKDIAANIFRMYIDSERTEK
;
A
#
# COMPACT_ATOMS: atom_id res chain seq x y z
N MET A 1 -16.65 29.01 78.76
CA MET A 1 -16.80 28.65 77.33
C MET A 1 -15.51 28.99 76.61
N LYS A 2 -14.69 27.99 76.25
CA LYS A 2 -13.42 28.17 75.52
C LYS A 2 -13.53 27.41 74.20
N LYS A 3 -13.39 28.14 73.08
CA LYS A 3 -13.35 27.59 71.72
C LYS A 3 -11.97 26.98 71.46
N ILE A 4 -11.92 25.71 71.11
CA ILE A 4 -10.70 25.05 70.63
C ILE A 4 -10.79 25.03 69.10
N ILE A 5 -9.80 25.62 68.45
CA ILE A 5 -9.59 25.61 67.00
C ILE A 5 -8.70 24.40 66.71
N PHE A 6 -9.20 23.45 65.91
CA PHE A 6 -8.38 22.36 65.37
C PHE A 6 -7.81 22.79 64.01
N ALA A 7 -6.50 22.94 63.95
CA ALA A 7 -5.74 23.04 62.71
C ALA A 7 -5.55 21.61 62.14
N ILE A 8 -5.98 21.39 60.90
CA ILE A 8 -5.72 20.14 60.18
C ILE A 8 -4.34 20.30 59.53
N ALA A 9 -3.34 19.59 60.08
CA ALA A 9 -2.07 19.37 59.41
C ALA A 9 -2.26 18.30 58.34
N CYS A 10 -1.99 18.64 57.08
CA CYS A 10 -1.99 17.71 55.96
C CYS A 10 -0.68 16.89 56.04
N ALA A 11 -0.76 15.67 56.56
CA ALA A 11 0.35 14.73 56.56
C ALA A 11 0.47 14.08 55.17
N SER A 12 1.53 14.42 54.45
CA SER A 12 1.95 13.77 53.21
C SER A 12 2.37 12.32 53.49
N ILE A 13 1.49 11.36 53.23
CA ILE A 13 1.88 9.95 53.19
C ILE A 13 2.56 9.70 51.84
N ILE A 14 3.88 9.53 51.91
CA ILE A 14 4.71 8.96 50.85
C ILE A 14 4.36 7.48 50.75
N THR A 15 3.48 7.11 49.83
CA THR A 15 3.37 5.71 49.37
C THR A 15 4.41 5.47 48.29
N ASN A 16 5.47 4.77 48.66
CA ASN A 16 6.43 4.19 47.73
C ASN A 16 5.75 3.17 46.80
N GLY A 17 6.07 3.27 45.52
CA GLY A 17 6.20 2.11 44.63
C GLY A 17 4.89 1.53 44.10
N ILE A 18 4.40 2.10 42.99
CA ILE A 18 4.34 1.46 41.66
C ILE A 18 4.27 2.63 40.68
N TYR A 19 5.43 3.22 40.35
CA TYR A 19 5.52 3.93 39.07
C TYR A 19 5.54 2.84 38.01
N ALA A 20 4.36 2.53 37.46
CA ALA A 20 4.28 1.88 36.17
C ALA A 20 5.07 2.76 35.21
N LYS A 21 6.29 2.32 34.83
CA LYS A 21 7.06 2.98 33.78
C LYS A 21 6.11 3.23 32.62
N PRO A 22 6.00 4.47 32.09
CA PRO A 22 5.28 4.66 30.85
C PRO A 22 5.87 3.68 29.85
N ARG A 23 5.01 2.82 29.28
CA ARG A 23 5.39 1.85 28.25
C ARG A 23 6.31 2.59 27.30
N THR A 24 7.57 2.15 27.26
CA THR A 24 8.53 2.54 26.24
C THR A 24 7.79 2.59 24.92
N HIS A 25 8.00 3.66 24.15
CA HIS A 25 7.55 3.76 22.77
C HIS A 25 7.73 2.39 22.15
N LYS A 26 6.61 1.66 21.94
CA LYS A 26 6.66 0.42 21.17
C LYS A 26 7.21 0.89 19.84
N GLU A 27 8.45 0.54 19.53
CA GLU A 27 8.97 0.64 18.18
C GLU A 27 7.85 0.09 17.31
N ALA A 28 7.26 0.96 16.49
CA ALA A 28 6.18 0.55 15.62
C ALA A 28 6.80 -0.56 14.78
N VAL A 29 6.38 -1.82 15.01
CA VAL A 29 6.95 -3.00 14.35
C VAL A 29 6.99 -2.67 12.86
N GLN A 30 8.19 -2.37 12.36
CA GLN A 30 8.36 -1.88 11.01
C GLN A 30 7.96 -3.04 10.12
N GLY A 31 6.92 -2.84 9.31
CA GLY A 31 6.47 -3.89 8.39
C GLY A 31 7.60 -4.24 7.40
N PRO A 32 7.51 -5.39 6.71
CA PRO A 32 8.49 -5.73 5.69
C PRO A 32 8.60 -4.62 4.65
N GLN A 33 9.82 -4.43 4.15
CA GLN A 33 10.04 -3.60 2.97
C GLN A 33 9.43 -4.30 1.77
N LEU A 34 8.57 -3.61 1.02
CA LEU A 34 7.95 -4.15 -0.19
C LEU A 34 8.71 -3.62 -1.41
N PHE A 35 9.01 -4.50 -2.37
CA PHE A 35 9.73 -4.16 -3.60
C PHE A 35 9.02 -4.74 -4.81
N ILE A 36 8.83 -3.93 -5.85
CA ILE A 36 8.56 -4.43 -7.20
C ILE A 36 9.92 -4.73 -7.82
N LYS A 37 10.22 -6.01 -8.06
CA LYS A 37 11.50 -6.45 -8.63
C LYS A 37 11.46 -6.35 -10.13
N THR A 38 10.48 -7.01 -10.74
CA THR A 38 10.32 -7.01 -12.19
C THR A 38 8.89 -6.71 -12.59
N VAL A 39 8.75 -6.19 -13.81
CA VAL A 39 7.46 -5.98 -14.45
C VAL A 39 7.53 -6.55 -15.86
N LYS A 40 6.62 -7.48 -16.18
CA LYS A 40 6.44 -8.04 -17.51
C LYS A 40 5.22 -7.38 -18.16
N ASN A 41 5.41 -6.74 -19.30
CA ASN A 41 4.32 -6.14 -20.07
C ASN A 41 3.87 -7.09 -21.18
N ASP A 42 2.84 -7.91 -20.93
CA ASP A 42 2.21 -8.75 -21.94
C ASP A 42 1.05 -8.05 -22.66
N THR A 43 0.90 -6.74 -22.49
CA THR A 43 -0.07 -5.94 -23.26
C THR A 43 0.49 -5.63 -24.66
N PRO A 44 -0.36 -5.30 -25.66
CA PRO A 44 0.10 -4.86 -26.96
C PRO A 44 0.56 -3.40 -26.99
N PHE A 45 0.64 -2.72 -25.84
CA PHE A 45 0.93 -1.29 -25.74
C PHE A 45 2.22 -1.06 -24.96
N ASN A 46 2.91 0.03 -25.28
CA ASN A 46 3.95 0.53 -24.39
C ASN A 46 3.27 1.17 -23.16
N ILE A 47 3.82 0.90 -21.99
CA ILE A 47 3.27 1.35 -20.71
C ILE A 47 4.28 2.24 -20.01
N LEU A 48 3.87 3.41 -19.55
CA LEU A 48 4.64 4.22 -18.61
C LEU A 48 4.22 3.85 -17.19
N MET A 49 5.13 3.30 -16.41
CA MET A 49 4.94 3.12 -14.97
C MET A 49 5.50 4.35 -14.25
N VAL A 50 4.72 4.94 -13.35
CA VAL A 50 5.08 6.13 -12.57
C VAL A 50 4.93 5.84 -11.08
N ASP A 51 5.97 6.05 -10.27
CA ASP A 51 5.91 6.17 -8.82
C ASP A 51 5.48 7.58 -8.42
N ARG A 52 4.24 7.70 -7.95
CA ARG A 52 3.59 8.96 -7.59
C ARG A 52 4.05 9.53 -6.25
N LEU A 53 4.73 8.71 -5.43
CA LEU A 53 5.16 9.08 -4.09
C LEU A 53 6.66 9.35 -4.01
N ALA A 54 7.38 9.08 -5.10
CA ALA A 54 8.79 9.44 -5.24
C ALA A 54 8.96 10.96 -5.24
N SER A 55 9.97 11.43 -4.49
CA SER A 55 10.27 12.87 -4.36
C SER A 55 11.02 13.46 -5.56
N ASP A 56 11.64 12.62 -6.39
CA ASP A 56 12.39 13.04 -7.58
C ASP A 56 11.64 12.65 -8.87
N PRO A 57 11.10 13.62 -9.63
CA PRO A 57 10.40 13.38 -10.88
C PRO A 57 11.24 12.76 -12.01
N LYS A 58 12.58 12.78 -11.94
CA LYS A 58 13.43 12.22 -13.01
C LYS A 58 13.65 10.72 -12.89
N THR A 59 13.49 10.17 -11.69
CA THR A 59 13.62 8.74 -11.38
C THR A 59 12.27 8.09 -11.08
N ASN A 60 11.19 8.86 -11.16
CA ASN A 60 9.85 8.42 -10.78
C ASN A 60 9.11 7.64 -11.86
N SER A 61 9.70 7.39 -13.03
CA SER A 61 8.99 6.68 -14.09
C SER A 61 9.89 5.85 -14.99
N ILE A 62 9.31 4.81 -15.56
CA ILE A 62 9.97 3.91 -16.51
C ILE A 62 8.98 3.52 -17.61
N THR A 63 9.45 3.56 -18.85
CA THR A 63 8.72 2.99 -19.98
C THR A 63 9.00 1.50 -20.08
N ILE A 64 7.94 0.72 -20.14
CA ILE A 64 7.94 -0.73 -20.28
C ILE A 64 7.38 -1.06 -21.65
N ILE A 65 8.26 -1.45 -22.57
CA ILE A 65 7.88 -1.75 -23.95
C ILE A 65 6.99 -3.00 -24.01
N ALA A 66 6.05 -3.03 -24.95
CA ALA A 66 5.19 -4.18 -25.20
C ALA A 66 6.03 -5.47 -25.37
N GLY A 67 5.60 -6.54 -24.72
CA GLY A 67 6.26 -7.85 -24.72
C GLY A 67 7.54 -7.93 -23.87
N GLN A 68 8.00 -6.84 -23.25
CA GLN A 68 9.25 -6.85 -22.49
C GLN A 68 9.06 -7.11 -21.00
N LYS A 69 10.09 -7.72 -20.40
CA LYS A 69 10.27 -7.80 -18.96
C LYS A 69 11.41 -6.86 -18.55
N VAL A 70 11.13 -5.97 -17.60
CA VAL A 70 12.11 -5.02 -17.06
C VAL A 70 12.37 -5.28 -15.60
N ALA A 71 13.60 -5.07 -15.16
CA ALA A 71 13.95 -5.02 -13.74
C ALA A 71 13.85 -3.57 -13.26
N VAL A 72 13.06 -3.32 -12.21
CA VAL A 72 12.80 -1.96 -11.70
C VAL A 72 13.30 -1.75 -10.29
N ASN A 73 13.32 -2.81 -9.44
CA ASN A 73 13.71 -2.73 -8.03
C ASN A 73 13.10 -1.53 -7.28
N PHE A 74 11.86 -1.18 -7.60
CA PHE A 74 11.18 -0.07 -6.94
C PHE A 74 10.74 -0.50 -5.55
N GLN A 75 11.30 0.15 -4.55
CA GLN A 75 10.83 0.01 -3.20
C GLN A 75 9.52 0.78 -3.05
N ALA A 76 8.49 0.15 -2.52
CA ALA A 76 7.28 0.84 -2.08
C ALA A 76 7.62 1.62 -0.80
N ASN A 77 8.37 2.71 -0.96
CA ASN A 77 8.72 3.63 0.10
C ASN A 77 7.47 4.44 0.47
N ARG A 78 7.28 4.69 1.77
CA ARG A 78 6.13 5.47 2.27
C ARG A 78 4.79 4.85 1.84
N GLN A 79 4.60 3.57 2.11
CA GLN A 79 3.35 2.85 1.84
C GLN A 79 2.17 3.57 2.50
N HIS A 80 1.45 4.38 1.72
CA HIS A 80 0.23 5.01 2.19
C HIS A 80 -0.79 3.90 2.39
N ALA A 81 -1.21 3.69 3.64
CA ALA A 81 -2.31 2.79 3.92
C ALA A 81 -3.55 3.32 3.21
N VAL A 82 -4.01 2.59 2.19
CA VAL A 82 -5.23 2.93 1.47
C VAL A 82 -6.40 2.26 2.14
N SER A 83 -7.40 3.08 2.48
CA SER A 83 -8.71 2.61 2.91
C SER A 83 -9.71 2.87 1.79
N ILE A 84 -10.27 1.80 1.23
CA ILE A 84 -11.24 1.90 0.13
C ILE A 84 -12.60 2.24 0.74
N ARG A 85 -13.03 3.50 0.62
CA ARG A 85 -14.36 3.96 1.01
C ARG A 85 -15.09 4.47 -0.23
N GLY A 86 -16.13 3.75 -0.66
CA GLY A 86 -16.83 4.05 -1.90
C GLY A 86 -16.12 3.49 -3.13
N SER A 87 -15.95 4.29 -4.19
CA SER A 87 -15.36 3.83 -5.45
C SER A 87 -13.87 3.52 -5.30
N MET A 88 -13.49 2.29 -5.64
CA MET A 88 -12.09 1.86 -5.62
C MET A 88 -11.25 2.64 -6.62
N SER A 89 -11.75 2.86 -7.84
CA SER A 89 -11.06 3.64 -8.87
C SER A 89 -10.80 5.07 -8.42
N GLU A 90 -11.78 5.75 -7.81
CA GLU A 90 -11.60 7.13 -7.31
C GLU A 90 -10.61 7.19 -6.14
N THR A 91 -10.69 6.22 -5.23
CA THR A 91 -9.77 6.14 -4.09
C THR A 91 -8.34 5.92 -4.58
N MET A 92 -8.14 4.99 -5.50
CA MET A 92 -6.83 4.65 -6.05
C MET A 92 -6.28 5.76 -6.95
N ALA A 93 -7.13 6.45 -7.71
CA ALA A 93 -6.72 7.65 -8.44
C ALA A 93 -6.12 8.72 -7.52
N ARG A 94 -6.50 8.78 -6.25
CA ARG A 94 -5.93 9.72 -5.27
C ARG A 94 -4.72 9.18 -4.52
N TYR A 95 -4.76 7.92 -4.10
CA TYR A 95 -3.82 7.39 -3.08
C TYR A 95 -2.91 6.27 -3.58
N ALA A 96 -3.02 5.84 -4.84
CA ALA A 96 -2.14 4.81 -5.37
C ALA A 96 -0.69 5.28 -5.38
N GLN A 97 0.21 4.34 -5.12
CA GLN A 97 1.65 4.61 -5.21
C GLN A 97 2.11 4.59 -6.66
N TYR A 98 1.64 3.64 -7.45
CA TYR A 98 2.05 3.49 -8.84
C TYR A 98 0.88 3.75 -9.78
N THR A 99 1.17 4.37 -10.93
CA THR A 99 0.25 4.44 -12.08
C THR A 99 0.92 3.82 -13.29
N PHE A 100 0.17 2.99 -14.00
CA PHE A 100 0.50 2.46 -15.32
C PHE A 100 -0.36 3.21 -16.34
N ILE A 101 0.28 3.92 -17.26
CA ILE A 101 -0.36 4.75 -18.28
C ILE A 101 -0.06 4.17 -19.65
N LYS A 102 -1.08 4.01 -20.50
CA LYS A 102 -0.89 3.67 -21.91
C LYS A 102 -0.12 4.79 -22.62
N LEU A 103 0.88 4.44 -23.41
CA LEU A 103 1.55 5.38 -24.32
C LEU A 103 0.96 5.27 -25.74
N ASP A 104 0.91 6.40 -26.44
CA ASP A 104 0.61 6.44 -27.87
C ASP A 104 1.83 6.03 -28.72
N THR A 105 1.68 6.07 -30.04
CA THR A 105 2.75 5.72 -30.99
C THR A 105 3.96 6.64 -30.93
N ASP A 106 3.78 7.87 -30.45
CA ASP A 106 4.83 8.86 -30.28
C ASP A 106 5.49 8.75 -28.89
N GLY A 107 5.06 7.79 -28.06
CA GLY A 107 5.55 7.59 -26.70
C GLY A 107 4.96 8.58 -25.68
N LYS A 108 3.86 9.28 -26.00
CA LYS A 108 3.22 10.22 -25.09
C LYS A 108 2.14 9.54 -24.24
N PRO A 109 2.00 9.92 -22.95
CA PRO A 109 0.94 9.42 -22.09
C PRO A 109 -0.45 9.73 -22.64
N MET A 110 -1.29 8.69 -22.77
CA MET A 110 -2.68 8.85 -23.18
C MET A 110 -3.55 9.22 -21.99
N ALA A 111 -4.27 10.34 -22.10
CA ALA A 111 -5.20 10.80 -21.07
C ALA A 111 -6.29 9.74 -20.81
N ASN A 112 -6.65 9.58 -19.54
CA ASN A 112 -7.71 8.67 -19.07
C ASN A 112 -7.50 7.18 -19.42
N GLN A 113 -6.26 6.78 -19.72
CA GLN A 113 -5.87 5.39 -19.97
C GLN A 113 -4.90 4.94 -18.87
N GLU A 114 -5.39 4.94 -17.63
CA GLU A 114 -4.59 4.75 -16.43
C GLU A 114 -5.11 3.57 -15.59
N VAL A 115 -4.17 2.81 -15.05
CA VAL A 115 -4.40 1.81 -14.02
C VAL A 115 -3.51 2.11 -12.82
N TYR A 116 -4.10 2.05 -11.64
CA TYR A 116 -3.49 2.41 -10.38
C TYR A 116 -3.13 1.16 -9.58
N LEU A 117 -1.97 1.17 -8.93
CA LEU A 117 -1.51 0.11 -8.04
C LEU A 117 -1.08 0.70 -6.69
N ASN A 118 -1.52 0.06 -5.61
CA ASN A 118 -1.05 0.34 -4.27
C ASN A 118 -0.61 -0.96 -3.60
N LEU A 119 0.57 -0.90 -2.99
CA LEU A 119 1.17 -1.95 -2.20
C LEU A 119 1.40 -1.40 -0.81
N ASN A 120 0.72 -1.94 0.20
CA ASN A 120 0.92 -1.49 1.56
C ASN A 120 0.84 -2.62 2.57
N THR A 121 1.52 -2.43 3.70
CA THR A 121 1.31 -3.25 4.90
C THR A 121 0.28 -2.58 5.80
N ALA A 122 -0.61 -3.38 6.39
CA ALA A 122 -1.63 -2.91 7.33
C ALA A 122 -1.65 -3.80 8.60
N PRO A 123 -2.11 -3.28 9.75
CA PRO A 123 -2.40 -4.13 10.89
C PRO A 123 -3.48 -5.18 10.55
N GLY A 124 -3.26 -6.43 10.97
CA GLY A 124 -4.27 -7.48 10.87
C GLY A 124 -5.40 -7.31 11.88
N GLY A 125 -6.56 -7.89 11.58
CA GLY A 125 -7.76 -7.82 12.43
C GLY A 125 -8.39 -6.42 12.50
N VAL A 126 -8.15 -5.58 11.49
CA VAL A 126 -8.70 -4.23 11.34
C VAL A 126 -9.44 -4.15 10.00
N ASP A 127 -10.58 -3.47 9.99
CA ASP A 127 -11.34 -3.17 8.78
C ASP A 127 -10.55 -2.19 7.89
N ASN A 128 -10.37 -2.55 6.61
CA ASN A 128 -9.69 -1.69 5.64
C ASN A 128 -10.61 -0.63 5.00
N GLY A 129 -11.85 -0.48 5.49
CA GLY A 129 -12.87 0.44 4.99
C GLY A 129 -13.78 -0.15 3.92
N SER A 130 -13.45 -1.33 3.40
CA SER A 130 -14.32 -2.09 2.49
C SER A 130 -15.34 -2.99 3.22
N GLY A 131 -15.33 -2.98 4.56
CA GLY A 131 -16.11 -3.90 5.39
C GLY A 131 -15.46 -5.28 5.53
N ILE A 132 -14.25 -5.46 5.00
CA ILE A 132 -13.47 -6.70 5.09
C ILE A 132 -12.40 -6.53 6.18
N ILE A 133 -12.42 -7.45 7.14
CA ILE A 133 -11.40 -7.58 8.18
C ILE A 133 -10.43 -8.68 7.78
N SER A 134 -9.17 -8.31 7.57
CA SER A 134 -8.15 -9.23 7.10
C SER A 134 -7.13 -9.57 8.19
N GLY A 135 -6.74 -10.84 8.30
CA GLY A 135 -5.77 -11.30 9.29
C GLY A 135 -6.29 -11.27 10.74
N ILE A 136 -5.38 -11.43 11.70
CA ILE A 136 -5.69 -11.52 13.13
C ILE A 136 -5.08 -10.32 13.84
N ARG A 137 -5.75 -9.81 14.89
CA ARG A 137 -5.23 -8.71 15.70
C ARG A 137 -3.82 -9.03 16.22
N GLY A 138 -2.90 -8.10 16.02
CA GLY A 138 -1.49 -8.26 16.41
C GLY A 138 -0.60 -8.82 15.31
N THR A 139 -1.14 -9.18 14.14
CA THR A 139 -0.35 -9.53 12.95
C THR A 139 -0.28 -8.36 11.96
N ARG A 140 0.44 -8.57 10.85
CA ARG A 140 0.46 -7.68 9.69
C ARG A 140 -0.13 -8.41 8.49
N VAL A 141 -0.84 -7.67 7.64
CA VAL A 141 -1.31 -8.15 6.34
C VAL A 141 -0.69 -7.30 5.24
N LEU A 142 -0.51 -7.92 4.08
CA LEU A 142 -0.24 -7.25 2.82
C LEU A 142 -1.57 -6.89 2.17
N ASN A 143 -1.68 -5.66 1.69
CA ASN A 143 -2.71 -5.24 0.76
C ASN A 143 -2.08 -4.98 -0.60
N PHE A 144 -2.72 -5.53 -1.63
CA PHE A 144 -2.42 -5.34 -3.03
C PHE A 144 -3.72 -4.88 -3.71
N TYR A 145 -3.73 -3.62 -4.13
CA TYR A 145 -4.92 -3.01 -4.74
C TYR A 145 -4.60 -2.56 -6.16
N VAL A 146 -5.46 -2.92 -7.10
CA VAL A 146 -5.40 -2.51 -8.50
C VAL A 146 -6.74 -1.94 -8.91
N ALA A 147 -6.75 -0.80 -9.58
CA ALA A 147 -7.98 -0.24 -10.15
C ALA A 147 -7.69 0.57 -11.41
N GLY A 148 -8.46 0.34 -12.48
CA GLY A 148 -8.47 1.20 -13.67
C GLY A 148 -9.57 2.27 -13.60
N GLN A 149 -9.40 3.36 -14.36
CA GLN A 149 -10.48 4.35 -14.54
C GLN A 149 -11.72 3.75 -15.23
N ASN A 150 -11.52 2.84 -16.20
CA ASN A 150 -12.58 2.20 -16.98
C ASN A 150 -13.00 0.82 -16.43
N GLY A 151 -12.87 0.65 -15.10
CA GLY A 151 -13.08 -0.62 -14.42
C GLY A 151 -11.86 -1.53 -14.45
N GLY A 152 -12.05 -2.80 -14.08
CA GLY A 152 -10.94 -3.70 -13.73
C GLY A 152 -10.39 -3.31 -12.36
N CYS A 153 -10.94 -3.94 -11.34
CA CYS A 153 -10.52 -3.74 -9.95
C CYS A 153 -10.13 -5.10 -9.39
N SER A 154 -8.99 -5.17 -8.72
CA SER A 154 -8.56 -6.35 -7.99
C SER A 154 -8.07 -5.94 -6.62
N MET A 155 -8.49 -6.70 -5.63
CA MET A 155 -8.08 -6.54 -4.25
C MET A 155 -7.62 -7.89 -3.74
N GLU A 156 -6.35 -7.95 -3.36
CA GLU A 156 -5.81 -9.08 -2.62
C GLU A 156 -5.32 -8.57 -1.26
N THR A 157 -5.82 -9.19 -0.20
CA THR A 157 -5.29 -9.00 1.13
C THR A 157 -4.94 -10.35 1.74
N GLY A 158 -3.74 -10.48 2.28
CA GLY A 158 -3.30 -11.74 2.87
C GLY A 158 -2.30 -11.55 4.00
N PRO A 159 -2.22 -12.51 4.93
CA PRO A 159 -1.16 -12.51 5.93
C PRO A 159 0.21 -12.69 5.27
N PHE A 160 1.25 -12.22 5.94
CA PHE A 160 2.62 -12.68 5.65
C PHE A 160 2.76 -14.13 6.10
N LYS A 161 3.47 -14.95 5.33
CA LYS A 161 3.76 -16.35 5.67
C LYS A 161 4.61 -16.44 6.94
N ASN A 162 5.42 -15.41 7.22
CA ASN A 162 6.23 -15.31 8.42
C ASN A 162 6.13 -13.91 9.04
N SER A 163 5.94 -13.83 10.35
CA SER A 163 5.89 -12.58 11.12
C SER A 163 7.24 -11.85 11.23
N VAL A 164 8.33 -12.46 10.76
CA VAL A 164 9.71 -11.95 10.79
C VAL A 164 10.22 -11.54 9.40
N CYS A 165 9.38 -11.61 8.36
CA CYS A 165 9.76 -11.18 7.02
C CYS A 165 10.32 -9.76 7.04
N LYS A 166 11.55 -9.59 6.53
CA LYS A 166 12.18 -8.28 6.41
C LYS A 166 11.83 -7.65 5.08
N GLN A 167 11.64 -8.47 4.06
CA GLN A 167 11.43 -8.02 2.70
C GLN A 167 10.43 -8.90 1.97
N VAL A 168 9.58 -8.26 1.17
CA VAL A 168 8.71 -8.92 0.21
C VAL A 168 8.97 -8.34 -1.18
N GLU A 169 9.18 -9.24 -2.12
CA GLU A 169 9.47 -8.95 -3.51
C GLU A 169 8.28 -9.36 -4.38
N PHE A 170 7.91 -8.51 -5.31
CA PHE A 170 6.82 -8.71 -6.28
C PHE A 170 7.37 -8.72 -7.69
N ASP A 171 7.06 -9.78 -8.41
CA ASP A 171 7.17 -9.82 -9.86
C ASP A 171 5.78 -9.62 -10.46
N LEU A 172 5.62 -8.54 -11.22
CA LEU A 172 4.33 -8.15 -11.78
C LEU A 172 4.20 -8.59 -13.23
N ARG A 173 2.99 -8.99 -13.61
CA ARG A 173 2.62 -9.27 -15.00
C ARG A 173 1.42 -8.42 -15.38
N LEU A 174 1.61 -7.56 -16.38
CA LEU A 174 0.58 -6.70 -16.95
C LEU A 174 -0.05 -7.40 -18.16
N SER A 175 -1.38 -7.48 -18.21
CA SER A 175 -2.10 -8.07 -19.34
C SER A 175 -3.42 -7.35 -19.62
N ILE A 176 -3.94 -7.48 -20.83
CA ILE A 176 -5.27 -6.97 -21.23
C ILE A 176 -5.97 -8.09 -22.00
N SER A 177 -7.29 -8.24 -21.81
CA SER A 177 -8.04 -9.24 -22.55
C SER A 177 -8.17 -8.87 -24.04
N GLU A 178 -8.17 -9.86 -24.92
CA GLU A 178 -8.39 -9.63 -26.37
C GLU A 178 -9.71 -8.91 -26.66
N LYS A 179 -10.74 -9.18 -25.85
CA LYS A 179 -12.04 -8.50 -25.95
C LYS A 179 -11.95 -7.01 -25.63
N ASP A 180 -11.22 -6.66 -24.57
CA ASP A 180 -11.02 -5.25 -24.19
C ASP A 180 -10.18 -4.52 -25.25
N ILE A 181 -9.19 -5.19 -25.86
CA ILE A 181 -8.41 -4.65 -26.99
C ILE A 181 -9.32 -4.37 -28.19
N ALA A 182 -10.15 -5.35 -28.60
CA ALA A 182 -11.07 -5.21 -29.72
C ALA A 182 -12.12 -4.11 -29.50
N ALA A 183 -12.53 -3.89 -28.25
CA ALA A 183 -13.46 -2.83 -27.87
C ALA A 183 -12.78 -1.47 -27.61
N ASN A 184 -11.46 -1.37 -27.78
CA ASN A 184 -10.65 -0.19 -27.44
C ASN A 184 -10.86 0.29 -25.99
N ILE A 185 -10.99 -0.65 -25.05
CA ILE A 185 -11.11 -0.40 -23.62
C ILE A 185 -9.75 -0.68 -22.98
N PHE A 186 -9.16 0.32 -22.33
CA PHE A 186 -7.96 0.10 -21.52
C PHE A 186 -8.35 -0.36 -20.11
N ARG A 187 -8.52 -1.67 -19.99
CA ARG A 187 -8.70 -2.38 -18.73
C ARG A 187 -7.56 -3.38 -18.57
N MET A 188 -6.59 -3.00 -17.75
CA MET A 188 -5.39 -3.81 -17.52
C MET A 188 -5.51 -4.63 -16.24
N TYR A 189 -5.13 -5.90 -16.34
CA TYR A 189 -4.96 -6.81 -15.22
C TYR A 189 -3.50 -6.81 -14.80
N ILE A 190 -3.27 -6.83 -13.49
CA ILE A 190 -1.94 -6.93 -12.91
C ILE A 190 -1.93 -8.15 -12.00
N ASP A 191 -1.27 -9.20 -12.45
CA ASP A 191 -0.98 -10.37 -11.63
C ASP A 191 0.34 -10.15 -10.89
N SER A 192 0.47 -10.78 -9.72
CA SER A 192 1.70 -10.71 -8.94
C SER A 192 2.16 -12.08 -8.45
N GLU A 193 3.45 -12.35 -8.59
CA GLU A 193 4.13 -13.42 -7.87
C GLU A 193 4.91 -12.82 -6.70
N ARG A 194 4.68 -13.36 -5.50
CA ARG A 194 5.24 -12.85 -4.24
C ARG A 194 6.32 -13.77 -3.69
N THR A 195 7.49 -13.21 -3.43
CA THR A 195 8.58 -13.86 -2.67
C THR A 195 8.82 -13.15 -1.34
N GLU A 196 8.86 -13.91 -0.25
CA GLU A 196 9.11 -13.41 1.10
C GLU A 196 10.52 -13.82 1.57
N LYS A 197 11.27 -12.87 2.13
CA LYS A 197 12.65 -13.05 2.63
C LYS A 197 12.79 -12.59 4.08
#